data_AF-A0A971YQC0-F1
#
_entry.id   AF-A0A971YQC0-F1
#
_cell.length_a   1.000
_cell.length_b   1.000
_cell.length_c   1.000
_cell.angle_alpha   90.00
_cell.angle_beta   90.00
_cell.angle_gamma   90.00
#
_symmetry.space_group_name_H-M   'P 1'
#
loop_
_entity.id
_entity.type
_entity.pdbx_description
1 polymer ?
#
loop_
_entity_poly.entity_id
_entity_poly.type
_entity_poly.pdbx_seq_one_letter_code
_entity_poly.pdbx_strand_id
1 'polypeptide(L)'
;ALRIRYAWLLGLLVALFDFLPMIGPSTIFVPMIFYYLFMGNIAYAVWLTVILGVILVSRQLAEPRIVGAQLGLHPLTSLTAVYLGIRLLGASGFILGPLIMVVLKAIMVVIFLPAWKKEG
;
A
#
# COMPACT_ATOMS: atom_id res chain seq x y z
N ALA A 1 -16.04 -23.50 18.69
CA ALA A 1 -16.38 -22.12 18.30
C ALA A 1 -16.06 -21.19 19.46
N LEU A 2 -14.98 -20.40 19.37
CA LEU A 2 -14.62 -19.46 20.44
C LEU A 2 -15.72 -18.39 20.56
N ARG A 3 -16.49 -18.41 21.64
CA ARG A 3 -17.50 -17.41 21.96
C ARG A 3 -16.83 -16.12 22.44
N ILE A 4 -16.28 -15.35 21.51
CA ILE A 4 -15.83 -14.00 21.77
C ILE A 4 -17.08 -13.13 21.89
N ARG A 5 -17.43 -12.76 23.13
CA ARG A 5 -18.47 -11.75 23.38
C ARG A 5 -18.07 -10.47 22.63
N TYR A 6 -19.01 -9.89 21.88
CA TYR A 6 -18.81 -8.67 21.07
C TYR A 6 -18.00 -8.83 19.77
N ALA A 7 -17.92 -10.03 19.18
CA ALA A 7 -17.28 -10.24 17.88
C ALA A 7 -17.76 -9.25 16.78
N TRP A 8 -19.06 -8.95 16.75
CA TRP A 8 -19.64 -7.99 15.82
C TRP A 8 -19.16 -6.55 16.05
N LEU A 9 -19.06 -6.13 17.32
CA LEU A 9 -18.64 -4.78 17.69
C LEU A 9 -17.14 -4.59 17.42
N LEU A 10 -16.33 -5.62 17.71
CA LEU A 10 -14.91 -5.65 17.38
C LEU A 10 -14.68 -5.62 15.86
N GLY A 11 -15.46 -6.39 15.10
CA GLY A 11 -15.40 -6.36 13.63
C GLY A 11 -15.74 -5.00 13.04
N LEU A 12 -16.75 -4.31 13.58
CA LEU A 12 -17.16 -2.98 13.14
C LEU A 12 -16.08 -1.92 13.46
N LEU A 13 -15.49 -1.97 14.66
CA LEU A 13 -14.39 -1.09 15.05
C LEU A 13 -13.16 -1.30 14.17
N VAL A 14 -12.80 -2.56 13.89
CA VAL A 14 -11.69 -2.88 12.99
C VAL A 14 -11.97 -2.34 11.58
N ALA A 15 -13.18 -2.49 11.05
CA ALA A 15 -13.55 -1.95 9.74
C ALA A 15 -13.47 -0.41 9.69
N LEU A 16 -13.84 0.28 10.79
CA LEU A 16 -13.75 1.74 10.89
C LEU A 16 -12.30 2.23 10.98
N PHE A 17 -11.47 1.54 11.75
CA PHE A 17 -10.04 1.87 11.88
C PHE A 17 -9.21 1.48 10.64
N ASP A 18 -9.60 0.44 9.91
CA ASP A 18 -8.92 0.05 8.67
C ASP A 18 -9.06 1.11 7.56
N PHE A 19 -10.08 1.99 7.67
CA PHE A 19 -10.24 3.16 6.82
C PHE A 19 -9.16 4.23 7.04
N LEU A 20 -8.46 4.24 8.18
CA LEU A 20 -7.30 5.10 8.39
C LEU A 20 -6.02 4.41 7.88
N PRO A 21 -5.42 4.90 6.77
CA PRO A 21 -4.17 4.34 6.28
C PRO A 21 -3.01 4.56 7.25
N MET A 22 -2.99 5.70 7.96
CA MET A 22 -1.92 6.12 8.88
C MET A 22 -2.01 5.49 10.28
N ILE A 23 -3.22 5.27 10.81
CA ILE A 23 -3.44 4.58 12.09
C ILE A 23 -3.80 3.13 11.78
N GLY A 24 -2.86 2.42 11.17
CA GLY A 24 -3.09 1.07 10.72
C GLY A 24 -3.38 0.07 11.86
N PRO A 25 -3.87 -1.12 11.52
CA PRO A 25 -4.18 -2.20 12.47
C PRO A 25 -3.00 -2.56 13.39
N SER A 26 -1.77 -2.33 12.95
CA SER A 26 -0.54 -2.46 13.73
C SER A 26 -0.60 -1.76 15.10
N THR A 27 -1.23 -0.58 15.17
CA THR A 27 -1.31 0.22 16.41
C THR A 27 -2.08 -0.48 17.52
N ILE A 28 -3.07 -1.31 17.16
CA ILE A 28 -3.91 -2.05 18.11
C ILE A 28 -3.31 -3.44 18.37
N PHE A 29 -2.86 -4.13 17.32
CA PHE A 29 -2.35 -5.49 17.43
C PHE A 29 -1.00 -5.55 18.18
N VAL A 30 -0.10 -4.59 17.99
CA VAL A 30 1.21 -4.56 18.67
C VAL A 30 1.07 -4.55 20.20
N PRO A 31 0.34 -3.63 20.85
CA PRO A 31 0.19 -3.64 22.31
C PRO A 31 -0.55 -4.89 22.81
N MET A 32 -1.51 -5.43 22.05
CA MET A 32 -2.16 -6.70 22.41
C MET A 32 -1.19 -7.89 22.38
N ILE A 33 -0.33 -7.98 21.35
CA ILE A 33 0.69 -9.03 21.26
C ILE A 33 1.61 -8.97 22.48
N PHE A 34 2.10 -7.78 22.85
CA PHE A 34 2.91 -7.58 24.06
C PHE A 34 2.15 -7.98 25.32
N TYR A 35 0.89 -7.54 25.46
CA TYR A 35 0.05 -7.89 26.61
C TYR A 35 -0.09 -9.41 26.80
N TYR A 36 -0.40 -10.15 25.73
CA TYR A 36 -0.52 -11.61 25.79
C TYR A 36 0.83 -12.31 26.01
N LEU A 37 1.93 -11.72 25.55
CA LEU A 37 3.29 -12.20 25.82
C LEU A 37 3.62 -12.09 27.32
N PHE A 38 3.31 -10.94 27.95
CA PHE A 38 3.51 -10.73 29.38
C PHE A 38 2.58 -11.58 30.25
N MET A 39 1.37 -11.89 29.78
CA MET A 39 0.47 -12.84 30.44
C MET A 39 0.90 -14.32 30.28
N GLY A 40 1.99 -14.60 29.57
CA GLY A 40 2.49 -15.96 29.35
C GLY A 40 1.66 -16.77 28.34
N ASN A 41 0.70 -16.15 27.67
CA ASN A 41 -0.17 -16.83 26.69
C ASN A 41 0.42 -16.73 25.28
N ILE A 42 1.48 -17.50 25.06
CA ILE A 42 2.27 -17.50 23.82
C ILE A 42 1.41 -17.89 22.60
N ALA A 43 0.46 -18.81 22.77
CA ALA A 43 -0.41 -19.27 21.67
C ALA A 43 -1.25 -18.13 21.07
N TYR A 44 -1.80 -17.26 21.92
CA TYR A 44 -2.58 -16.10 21.45
C TYR A 44 -1.67 -15.03 20.82
N ALA A 45 -0.49 -14.77 21.40
CA ALA A 45 0.47 -13.82 20.84
C ALA A 45 0.94 -14.23 19.43
N VAL A 46 1.21 -15.51 19.21
CA VAL A 46 1.58 -16.05 17.89
C VAL A 46 0.44 -15.90 16.90
N TRP A 47 -0.79 -16.25 17.27
CA TRP A 47 -1.96 -16.08 16.40
C TRP A 47 -2.19 -14.64 15.98
N LEU A 48 -2.12 -13.69 16.93
CA LEU A 48 -2.25 -12.27 16.65
C LEU A 48 -1.16 -11.75 15.71
N THR A 49 0.07 -12.26 15.86
CA THR A 49 1.19 -11.91 14.97
C THR A 49 0.96 -12.39 13.55
N VAL A 50 0.49 -13.63 13.38
CA VAL A 50 0.16 -14.18 12.04
C VAL A 50 -0.94 -13.36 11.38
N ILE A 51 -2.01 -13.02 12.12
CA ILE A 51 -3.11 -12.20 11.61
C ILE A 51 -2.58 -10.81 11.18
N LEU A 52 -1.76 -10.17 12.02
CA LEU A 52 -1.13 -8.89 11.67
C LEU A 52 -0.28 -9.01 10.40
N GLY A 53 0.50 -10.08 10.24
CA GLY A 53 1.28 -10.33 9.04
C GLY A 53 0.43 -10.45 7.77
N VAL A 54 -0.67 -11.20 7.82
CA VAL A 54 -1.60 -11.35 6.69
C VAL A 54 -2.22 -10.00 6.30
N ILE A 55 -2.60 -9.18 7.28
CA ILE A 55 -3.16 -7.83 7.04
C ILE A 55 -2.12 -6.90 6.41
N LEU A 56 -0.87 -6.94 6.87
CA LEU A 56 0.19 -6.13 6.28
C LEU A 56 0.47 -6.53 4.84
N VAL A 57 0.53 -7.84 4.56
CA VAL A 57 0.74 -8.36 3.20
C VAL A 57 -0.42 -7.98 2.29
N SER A 58 -1.68 -8.12 2.74
CA SER A 58 -2.84 -7.74 1.92
C SER A 58 -2.83 -6.24 1.60
N ARG A 59 -2.47 -5.38 2.57
CA ARG A 59 -2.27 -3.94 2.34
C ARG A 59 -1.13 -3.67 1.37
N GLN A 60 0.02 -4.32 1.53
CA GLN A 60 1.16 -4.18 0.62
C GLN A 60 0.93 -4.75 -0.78
N LEU A 61 -0.11 -5.56 -1.00
CA LEU A 61 -0.53 -5.97 -2.34
C LEU A 61 -1.59 -5.01 -2.91
N ALA A 62 -2.46 -4.45 -2.06
CA ALA A 62 -3.47 -3.48 -2.44
C ALA A 62 -2.85 -2.12 -2.80
N GLU A 63 -1.94 -1.59 -1.99
CA GLU A 63 -1.27 -0.30 -2.19
C GLU A 63 -0.56 -0.18 -3.55
N PRO A 64 0.34 -1.09 -3.97
CA PRO A 64 1.01 -1.00 -5.27
C PRO A 64 0.05 -1.25 -6.43
N ARG A 65 -1.04 -2.01 -6.24
CA ARG A 65 -2.08 -2.12 -7.27
C ARG A 65 -2.84 -0.82 -7.42
N ILE A 66 -3.20 -0.15 -6.34
CA ILE A 66 -3.94 1.12 -6.38
C ILE A 66 -3.03 2.20 -6.96
N VAL A 67 -1.80 2.33 -6.48
CA VAL A 67 -0.85 3.35 -6.94
C VAL A 67 -0.35 3.07 -8.36
N GLY A 68 -0.08 1.80 -8.70
CA GLY A 68 0.32 1.38 -10.05
C GLY A 68 -0.81 1.51 -11.08
N ALA A 69 -2.06 1.20 -10.70
CA ALA A 69 -3.23 1.38 -11.57
C ALA A 69 -3.56 2.87 -11.79
N GLN A 70 -3.38 3.72 -10.77
CA GLN A 70 -3.61 5.17 -10.90
C GLN A 70 -2.61 5.86 -11.82
N LEU A 71 -1.35 5.39 -11.86
CA LEU A 71 -0.34 5.95 -12.75
C LEU A 71 -0.35 5.32 -14.15
N GLY A 72 -0.91 4.12 -14.29
CA GLY A 72 -0.94 3.34 -15.54
C GLY A 72 0.43 3.12 -16.16
N LEU A 73 1.51 3.23 -15.38
CA LEU A 73 2.89 3.10 -15.81
C LEU A 73 3.29 1.62 -15.65
N HIS A 74 3.83 1.04 -16.71
CA HIS A 74 4.35 -0.32 -16.64
C HIS A 74 5.47 -0.39 -15.58
N PRO A 75 5.56 -1.44 -14.73
CA PRO A 75 6.59 -1.51 -13.69
C PRO A 75 8.02 -1.28 -14.22
N LEU A 76 8.31 -1.77 -15.43
CA LEU A 76 9.59 -1.54 -16.12
C LEU A 76 9.84 -0.06 -16.43
N THR A 77 8.81 0.72 -16.79
CA THR A 77 9.00 2.15 -17.10
C THR A 77 9.27 2.96 -15.83
N SER A 78 8.64 2.59 -14.71
CA SER A 78 8.93 3.18 -13.39
C SER A 78 10.38 2.88 -12.94
N LEU A 79 10.80 1.61 -13.05
CA LEU A 79 12.18 1.19 -12.76
C LEU A 79 13.21 1.93 -13.64
N THR A 80 12.94 2.04 -14.93
CA THR A 80 13.81 2.75 -15.88
C THR A 80 13.90 4.24 -15.55
N ALA A 81 12.78 4.86 -15.15
CA ALA A 81 12.75 6.27 -14.76
C ALA A 81 13.55 6.55 -13.48
N VAL A 82 13.45 5.68 -12.47
CA VAL A 82 14.27 5.78 -11.25
C VAL A 82 15.75 5.59 -11.59
N TYR A 83 16.09 4.59 -12.40
CA TYR A 83 17.47 4.30 -12.77
C TYR A 83 18.11 5.46 -13.54
N LEU A 84 17.42 5.97 -14.57
CA LEU A 84 17.87 7.12 -15.34
C LEU A 84 17.89 8.39 -14.49
N GLY A 85 16.89 8.60 -13.64
CA GLY A 85 16.82 9.72 -12.72
C GLY A 85 18.02 9.75 -11.79
N ILE A 86 18.34 8.64 -11.12
CA ILE A 86 19.49 8.53 -10.22
C ILE A 86 20.80 8.72 -11.00
N ARG A 87 20.91 8.18 -12.21
CA ARG A 87 22.14 8.27 -13.01
C ARG A 87 22.41 9.69 -13.55
N LEU A 88 21.37 10.48 -13.79
CA LEU A 88 21.47 11.85 -14.31
C LEU A 88 21.51 12.92 -13.21
N LEU A 89 20.79 12.71 -12.10
CA LEU A 89 20.56 13.72 -11.05
C LEU A 89 21.13 13.31 -9.67
N GLY A 90 21.68 12.09 -9.54
CA GLY A 90 22.17 11.57 -8.25
C GLY A 90 21.02 11.20 -7.31
N ALA A 91 21.21 11.35 -6.00
CA ALA A 91 20.24 10.91 -4.98
C ALA A 91 18.84 11.57 -5.14
N SER A 92 18.77 12.81 -5.61
CA SER A 92 17.51 13.52 -5.87
C SER A 92 16.73 12.91 -7.05
N GLY A 93 17.42 12.18 -7.93
CA GLY A 93 16.86 11.47 -9.07
C GLY A 93 15.91 10.32 -8.72
N PHE A 94 15.97 9.80 -7.49
CA PHE A 94 15.03 8.77 -7.02
C PHE A 94 13.58 9.28 -6.98
N ILE A 95 13.39 10.55 -6.59
CA ILE A 95 12.07 11.19 -6.52
C ILE A 95 11.75 11.89 -7.83
N LEU A 96 12.72 12.61 -8.41
CA LEU A 96 12.54 13.38 -9.64
C LEU A 96 12.32 12.49 -10.87
N GLY A 97 12.96 11.32 -10.94
CA GLY A 97 12.86 10.41 -12.09
C GLY A 97 11.42 9.95 -12.39
N PRO A 98 10.72 9.32 -11.43
CA PRO A 98 9.32 8.96 -11.58
C PRO A 98 8.43 10.17 -11.87
N LEU A 99 8.68 11.31 -11.21
CA LEU A 99 7.88 12.52 -11.39
C LEU A 99 7.94 13.03 -12.83
N ILE A 100 9.14 13.15 -13.40
CA ILE A 100 9.34 13.56 -14.80
C ILE A 100 8.67 12.57 -15.76
N MET A 101 8.80 11.26 -15.49
CA MET A 101 8.18 10.22 -16.32
C MET A 101 6.64 10.30 -16.32
N VAL A 102 6.03 10.58 -15.17
CA VAL A 102 4.57 10.79 -15.06
C VAL A 102 4.14 12.02 -15.85
N VAL A 103 4.88 13.14 -15.75
CA VAL A 103 4.58 14.37 -16.49
C VAL A 103 4.70 14.15 -18.00
N LEU A 104 5.78 13.51 -18.47
CA LEU A 104 5.97 13.19 -19.88
C LEU A 104 4.86 12.28 -20.42
N LYS A 105 4.46 11.27 -19.64
CA LYS A 105 3.35 10.39 -20.01
C LYS A 105 2.04 11.16 -20.11
N ALA A 106 1.75 12.04 -19.15
CA ALA A 106 0.55 12.87 -19.17
C ALA A 106 0.51 13.78 -20.41
N ILE A 107 1.64 14.39 -20.77
CA ILE A 107 1.77 15.21 -21.99
C ILE A 107 1.56 14.37 -23.24
N MET A 108 2.20 13.20 -23.35
CA MET A 108 1.98 12.30 -24.49
C MET A 108 0.52 11.89 -24.61
N VAL A 109 -0.13 11.50 -23.52
CA VAL A 109 -1.55 11.12 -23.50
C VAL A 109 -2.42 12.28 -23.97
N VAL A 110 -2.20 13.50 -23.47
CA VAL A 110 -2.98 14.69 -23.84
C VAL A 110 -2.73 15.13 -25.29
N ILE A 111 -1.52 14.99 -25.83
CA ILE A 111 -1.19 15.40 -27.20
C ILE A 111 -1.58 14.33 -28.23
N PHE A 112 -1.32 13.04 -27.96
CA PHE A 112 -1.55 11.96 -28.92
C PHE A 112 -3.01 11.44 -28.95
N LEU A 113 -3.74 11.39 -27.83
CA LEU A 113 -5.14 10.91 -27.84
C LEU A 113 -6.13 11.77 -28.65
N PRO A 114 -6.04 13.12 -28.70
CA PRO A 114 -6.94 13.89 -29.54
C PRO A 114 -6.67 13.72 -31.05
N ALA A 115 -5.49 13.21 -31.44
CA ALA A 115 -5.17 12.91 -32.84
C ALA A 115 -5.86 11.64 -33.36
N TRP A 116 -6.15 10.67 -32.50
CA TRP A 116 -6.76 9.38 -32.88
C TRP A 116 -8.29 9.34 -32.73
N LYS A 117 -8.89 10.31 -32.01
CA LYS A 117 -10.35 10.40 -31.83
C LYS A 117 -11.06 11.19 -32.95
N LYS A 118 -10.33 11.64 -33.99
CA LYS A 118 -10.91 12.41 -35.10
C LYS A 118 -11.27 11.58 -36.34
N GLU A 119 -11.08 10.26 -36.32
CA GLU A 119 -11.35 9.38 -37.48
C GLU A 119 -12.40 8.28 -37.20
N GLY A 120 -13.27 8.43 -36.19
CA GLY A 120 -14.38 7.52 -35.91
C GLY A 120 -15.67 8.25 -35.63
#